data_AF-A0A1G9GGQ9-F1
#
_entry.id   AF-A0A1G9GGQ9-F1
#
_cell.length_a   1.000
_cell.length_b   1.000
_cell.length_c   1.000
_cell.angle_alpha   90.00
_cell.angle_beta   90.00
_cell.angle_gamma   90.00
#
_symmetry.space_group_name_H-M   'P 1'
#
loop_
_entity.id
_entity.type
_entity.pdbx_description
1 polymer ?
#
loop_
_entity_poly.entity_id
_entity_poly.type
_entity_poly.pdbx_seq_one_letter_code
_entity_poly.pdbx_strand_id
1 'polypeptide(L)'
;MAVETFRKGSLDPPNSVGLRAAFLVLWAIDAIAATLFFLVPYATELNPVTVLFYQLFGLPGVLLAALCYAAAVVLIGHVLSDPMDVRFIGIVVVLYTLFAVNNILLLLFREPVVEMLFL
;
A
#
# COMPACT_ATOMS: atom_id res chain seq x y z
N MET A 1 34.91 30.39 16.43
CA MET A 1 33.65 29.69 16.71
C MET A 1 32.77 29.86 15.49
N ALA A 2 32.62 28.82 14.67
CA ALA A 2 31.67 28.81 13.56
C ALA A 2 30.38 28.14 14.07
N VAL A 3 29.28 28.87 14.00
CA VAL A 3 27.95 28.36 14.39
C VAL A 3 27.52 27.37 13.32
N GLU A 4 27.41 26.10 13.68
CA GLU A 4 26.80 25.08 12.83
C GLU A 4 25.34 25.46 12.59
N THR A 5 25.07 25.96 11.39
CA THR A 5 23.72 26.15 10.90
C THR A 5 23.10 24.77 10.66
N PHE A 6 22.20 24.36 11.55
CA PHE A 6 21.31 23.22 11.31
C PHE A 6 20.68 23.39 9.93
N ARG A 7 21.12 22.55 8.98
CA ARG A 7 20.59 22.48 7.63
C ARG A 7 19.12 22.08 7.77
N LYS A 8 18.24 23.06 7.60
CA LYS A 8 16.78 22.91 7.56
C LYS A 8 16.49 21.79 6.56
N GLY A 9 16.07 20.62 7.04
CA GLY A 9 15.76 19.47 6.19
C GLY A 9 14.71 19.89 5.18
N SER A 10 15.14 20.13 3.93
CA SER A 10 14.22 20.22 2.81
C SER A 10 13.60 18.85 2.68
N LEU A 11 12.32 18.74 3.02
CA LEU A 11 11.50 17.59 2.67
C LEU A 11 11.39 17.59 1.15
N ASP A 12 12.40 17.05 0.47
CA ASP A 12 12.37 16.91 -0.97
C ASP A 12 11.28 15.88 -1.32
N PRO A 13 10.23 16.27 -2.05
CA PRO A 13 9.12 15.38 -2.30
C PRO A 13 9.56 14.30 -3.31
N PRO A 14 9.03 13.06 -3.24
CA PRO A 14 9.42 11.96 -4.11
C PRO A 14 9.31 12.40 -5.58
N ASN A 15 10.43 12.27 -6.28
CA ASN A 15 10.73 13.04 -7.50
C ASN A 15 10.29 12.26 -8.75
N SER A 16 9.00 12.39 -9.11
CA SER A 16 8.44 12.46 -10.48
C SER A 16 6.91 12.37 -10.44
N VAL A 17 6.21 13.14 -11.28
CA VAL A 17 4.73 13.13 -11.37
C VAL A 17 4.19 11.74 -11.72
N GLY A 18 4.91 11.00 -12.59
CA GLY A 18 4.54 9.64 -12.98
C GLY A 18 4.54 8.65 -11.82
N LEU A 19 5.53 8.73 -10.92
CA LEU A 19 5.59 7.84 -9.75
C LEU A 19 4.42 8.07 -8.78
N ARG A 20 4.03 9.33 -8.59
CA ARG A 20 2.86 9.69 -7.76
C ARG A 20 1.56 9.19 -8.37
N ALA A 21 1.41 9.32 -9.68
CA ALA A 21 0.25 8.81 -10.40
C ALA A 21 0.16 7.28 -10.30
N ALA A 22 1.28 6.57 -10.52
CA ALA A 22 1.33 5.12 -10.38
C ALA A 22 0.98 4.66 -8.96
N PHE A 23 1.52 5.32 -7.93
CA PHE A 23 1.19 5.04 -6.53
C PHE A 23 -0.31 5.22 -6.26
N LEU A 24 -0.91 6.34 -6.66
CA LEU A 24 -2.33 6.61 -6.43
C LEU A 24 -3.24 5.60 -7.15
N VAL A 25 -2.89 5.23 -8.38
CA VAL A 25 -3.65 4.22 -9.15
C VAL A 25 -3.58 2.86 -8.44
N LEU A 26 -2.39 2.40 -8.08
CA LEU A 26 -2.21 1.12 -7.39
C LEU A 26 -2.87 1.11 -6.01
N TRP A 27 -2.74 2.19 -5.25
CA TRP A 27 -3.42 2.37 -3.98
C TRP A 27 -4.95 2.29 -4.13
N ALA A 28 -5.52 2.92 -5.15
CA ALA A 28 -6.96 2.89 -5.38
C ALA A 28 -7.46 1.48 -5.72
N ILE A 29 -6.73 0.76 -6.58
CA ILE A 29 -7.05 -0.63 -6.93
C ILE A 29 -7.03 -1.51 -5.68
N ASP A 30 -5.99 -1.37 -4.86
CA ASP A 30 -5.82 -2.17 -3.64
C ASP A 30 -6.90 -1.85 -2.59
N ALA A 31 -7.23 -0.57 -2.39
CA ALA A 31 -8.28 -0.15 -1.47
C ALA A 31 -9.66 -0.67 -1.90
N ILE A 32 -9.97 -0.65 -3.21
CA ILE A 32 -11.20 -1.23 -3.77
C ILE A 32 -11.21 -2.75 -3.54
N ALA A 33 -10.13 -3.44 -3.88
CA ALA A 33 -10.04 -4.90 -3.72
C ALA A 33 -10.20 -5.31 -2.25
N ALA A 34 -9.51 -4.64 -1.33
CA ALA A 34 -9.65 -4.87 0.11
C ALA A 34 -11.10 -4.68 0.57
N THR A 35 -11.76 -3.60 0.13
CA THR A 35 -13.17 -3.34 0.48
C THR A 35 -14.08 -4.44 -0.04
N LEU A 36 -13.86 -4.93 -1.26
CA LEU A 36 -14.64 -6.02 -1.85
C LEU A 36 -14.41 -7.34 -1.11
N PHE A 37 -13.20 -7.63 -0.62
CA PHE A 37 -12.97 -8.82 0.18
C PHE A 37 -13.72 -8.82 1.49
N PHE A 38 -13.84 -7.68 2.17
CA PHE A 38 -14.65 -7.59 3.40
C PHE A 38 -16.17 -7.78 3.15
N LEU A 39 -16.62 -7.79 1.89
CA LEU A 39 -17.99 -8.17 1.53
C LEU A 39 -18.15 -9.68 1.29
N VAL A 40 -17.05 -10.42 1.16
CA VAL A 40 -17.05 -11.87 0.94
C VAL A 40 -17.03 -12.60 2.30
N PRO A 41 -18.04 -13.43 2.62
CA PRO A 41 -18.21 -14.01 3.95
C PRO A 41 -17.11 -14.99 4.41
N TYR A 42 -16.20 -15.41 3.51
CA TYR A 42 -15.11 -16.33 3.82
C TYR A 42 -13.72 -15.68 3.81
N ALA A 43 -13.61 -14.40 3.46
CA ALA A 43 -12.33 -13.68 3.47
C ALA A 43 -12.05 -13.13 4.88
N THR A 44 -11.94 -14.03 5.86
CA THR A 44 -11.77 -13.66 7.28
C THR A 44 -10.30 -13.41 7.68
N GLU A 45 -9.34 -13.70 6.80
CA GLU A 45 -7.90 -13.59 7.07
C GLU A 45 -7.25 -12.44 6.30
N LEU A 46 -7.79 -11.24 6.46
CA LEU A 46 -7.16 -10.02 5.93
C LEU A 46 -6.22 -9.38 6.97
N ASN A 47 -5.45 -8.38 6.54
CA ASN A 47 -4.50 -7.66 7.38
C ASN A 47 -5.12 -7.27 8.75
N PRO A 48 -4.49 -7.62 9.89
CA PRO A 48 -5.06 -7.44 11.23
C PRO A 48 -5.48 -5.99 11.55
N VAL A 49 -4.75 -5.00 11.05
CA VAL A 49 -5.07 -3.58 11.26
C VAL A 49 -6.32 -3.20 10.47
N THR A 50 -6.43 -3.67 9.23
CA THR A 50 -7.60 -3.42 8.38
C THR A 50 -8.84 -4.10 8.96
N VAL A 51 -8.69 -5.33 9.49
CA VAL A 51 -9.77 -6.03 10.21
C VAL A 51 -10.18 -5.27 11.47
N LEU A 52 -9.22 -4.79 12.27
CA LEU A 52 -9.52 -3.99 13.46
C LEU A 52 -10.33 -2.73 13.10
N PHE A 53 -9.91 -1.99 12.07
CA PHE A 53 -10.61 -0.79 11.63
C PHE A 53 -12.00 -1.12 11.07
N TYR A 54 -12.15 -2.24 10.36
CA TYR A 54 -13.44 -2.73 9.91
C TYR A 54 -14.37 -3.08 11.08
N GLN A 55 -13.87 -3.72 12.13
CA GLN A 55 -14.67 -4.02 13.33
C GLN A 55 -15.13 -2.75 14.06
N LEU A 56 -14.33 -1.69 14.06
CA LEU A 56 -14.66 -0.42 14.71
C LEU A 56 -15.60 0.47 13.90
N PHE A 57 -15.43 0.52 12.58
CA PHE A 57 -16.07 1.51 11.72
C PHE A 57 -16.82 0.93 10.51
N GLY A 58 -16.88 -0.39 10.37
CA GLY A 58 -17.44 -1.08 9.20
C GLY A 58 -16.60 -0.86 7.94
N LEU A 59 -17.24 -0.90 6.76
CA LEU A 59 -16.57 -0.67 5.47
C LEU A 59 -15.76 0.64 5.39
N PRO A 60 -16.23 1.78 5.94
CA PRO A 60 -15.41 2.99 6.03
C PRO A 60 -14.07 2.80 6.75
N GLY A 61 -14.01 1.88 7.72
CA GLY A 61 -12.78 1.52 8.42
C GLY A 61 -11.71 0.93 7.51
N VAL A 62 -12.11 0.17 6.49
CA VAL A 62 -11.17 -0.41 5.50
C VAL A 62 -10.47 0.71 4.73
N LEU A 63 -11.23 1.71 4.27
CA LEU A 63 -10.67 2.88 3.59
C LEU A 63 -9.79 3.73 4.52
N LEU A 64 -10.20 3.88 5.77
CA LEU A 64 -9.41 4.61 6.78
C LEU A 64 -8.06 3.90 7.03
N ALA A 65 -8.04 2.58 7.15
CA ALA A 65 -6.82 1.80 7.27
C ALA A 65 -5.94 1.94 6.02
N ALA A 66 -6.52 1.85 4.82
CA ALA A 66 -5.80 2.05 3.56
C ALA A 66 -5.16 3.45 3.45
N LEU A 67 -5.84 4.49 3.96
CA LEU A 67 -5.28 5.84 4.04
C LEU A 67 -4.13 5.94 5.04
N CYS A 68 -4.24 5.31 6.21
CA CYS A 68 -3.16 5.27 7.19
C CYS A 68 -1.90 4.60 6.62
N TYR A 69 -2.06 3.49 5.91
CA TYR A 69 -0.95 2.83 5.23
C TYR A 69 -0.32 3.71 4.14
N ALA A 70 -1.13 4.35 3.30
CA ALA A 70 -0.63 5.28 2.29
C ALA A 70 0.12 6.46 2.91
N ALA A 71 -0.41 7.04 3.99
CA ALA A 71 0.24 8.12 4.71
C ALA A 71 1.60 7.69 5.29
N ALA A 72 1.69 6.48 5.85
CA ALA A 72 2.95 5.93 6.35
C ALA A 72 3.98 5.75 5.22
N VAL A 73 3.57 5.18 4.08
CA VAL A 73 4.45 5.01 2.90
C VAL A 73 4.94 6.38 2.39
N VAL A 74 4.05 7.35 2.27
CA VAL A 74 4.40 8.72 1.84
C VAL A 74 5.36 9.35 2.84
N LEU A 75 5.11 9.24 4.14
CA LEU A 75 5.95 9.83 5.17
C LEU A 75 7.34 9.18 5.22
N ILE A 76 7.42 7.85 5.10
CA ILE A 76 8.69 7.11 4.96
C ILE A 76 9.43 7.58 3.70
N GLY A 77 8.73 7.74 2.57
CA GLY A 77 9.33 8.25 1.33
C GLY A 77 9.80 9.71 1.40
N HIS A 78 9.33 10.51 2.36
CA HIS A 78 9.89 11.83 2.65
C HIS A 78 11.12 11.76 3.57
N VAL A 79 11.12 10.85 4.56
CA VAL A 79 12.23 10.68 5.52
C VAL A 79 13.44 10.00 4.87
N LEU A 80 13.20 8.96 4.07
CA LEU A 80 14.19 8.39 3.16
C LEU A 80 14.08 9.16 1.85
N SER A 81 14.71 10.32 1.76
CA SER A 81 14.73 11.14 0.53
C SER A 81 15.66 10.55 -0.53
N ASP A 82 16.58 9.66 -0.13
CA ASP A 82 17.53 8.95 -0.99
C ASP A 82 17.34 7.40 -0.99
N PRO A 83 16.15 6.84 -1.27
CA PRO A 83 15.95 5.40 -1.47
C PRO A 83 16.12 5.03 -2.96
N MET A 84 16.71 5.93 -3.75
CA MET A 84 16.69 5.99 -5.22
C MET A 84 17.55 4.92 -5.90
N ASP A 85 17.83 3.81 -5.25
CA ASP A 85 18.17 2.63 -6.03
C ASP A 85 16.89 2.23 -6.76
N VAL A 86 16.83 2.52 -8.06
CA VAL A 86 15.73 2.17 -8.97
C VAL A 86 15.37 0.68 -8.81
N ARG A 87 16.32 -0.15 -8.36
CA ARG A 87 16.11 -1.55 -8.00
C ARG A 87 15.20 -1.72 -6.79
N PHE A 88 15.37 -0.95 -5.72
CA PHE A 88 14.50 -1.01 -4.54
C PHE A 88 13.06 -0.62 -4.89
N ILE A 89 12.88 0.50 -5.59
CA ILE A 89 11.56 0.94 -6.06
C ILE A 89 10.96 -0.09 -7.02
N GLY A 90 11.76 -0.61 -7.95
CA GLY A 90 11.34 -1.67 -8.87
C GLY A 90 10.86 -2.92 -8.13
N ILE A 91 11.60 -3.39 -7.11
CA ILE A 91 11.22 -4.54 -6.29
C ILE A 91 9.91 -4.26 -5.55
N VAL A 92 9.78 -3.10 -4.91
CA VAL A 92 8.56 -2.74 -4.18
C VAL A 92 7.37 -2.66 -5.12
N VAL A 93 7.52 -2.05 -6.31
CA VAL A 93 6.45 -1.98 -7.32
C VAL A 93 6.08 -3.37 -7.84
N VAL A 94 7.06 -4.24 -8.10
CA VAL A 94 6.80 -5.63 -8.51
C VAL A 94 6.04 -6.39 -7.43
N LEU A 95 6.50 -6.32 -6.17
CA LEU A 95 5.83 -6.96 -5.04
C LEU A 95 4.40 -6.45 -4.88
N TYR A 96 4.21 -5.12 -4.96
CA TYR A 96 2.89 -4.51 -4.87
C TYR A 96 1.99 -4.95 -6.01
N THR A 97 2.53 -5.03 -7.23
CA THR A 97 1.79 -5.49 -8.41
C THR A 97 1.38 -6.96 -8.25
N LEU A 98 2.28 -7.82 -7.75
CA LEU A 98 1.96 -9.22 -7.46
C LEU A 98 0.86 -9.36 -6.41
N PHE A 99 0.90 -8.58 -5.32
CA PHE A 99 -0.16 -8.58 -4.32
C PHE A 99 -1.48 -8.04 -4.88
N ALA A 100 -1.44 -6.96 -5.65
CA ALA A 100 -2.63 -6.42 -6.30
C ALA A 100 -3.25 -7.42 -7.30
N VAL A 101 -2.42 -8.12 -8.09
CA VAL A 101 -2.88 -9.18 -9.00
C VAL A 101 -3.45 -10.35 -8.22
N ASN A 102 -2.80 -10.81 -7.14
CA ASN A 102 -3.34 -11.83 -6.26
C ASN A 102 -4.72 -11.43 -5.72
N ASN A 103 -4.87 -10.16 -5.33
CA ASN A 103 -6.14 -9.64 -4.84
C ASN A 103 -7.22 -9.62 -5.95
N ILE A 104 -6.86 -9.24 -7.19
CA ILE A 104 -7.79 -9.30 -8.33
C ILE A 104 -8.21 -10.75 -8.62
N LEU A 105 -7.27 -11.70 -8.58
CA LEU A 105 -7.54 -13.11 -8.84
C LEU A 105 -8.43 -13.73 -7.75
N LEU A 106 -8.12 -13.48 -6.48
CA LEU A 106 -8.95 -13.96 -5.37
C LEU A 106 -10.36 -13.34 -5.44
N LEU A 107 -10.49 -12.10 -5.92
CA LEU A 107 -11.81 -11.49 -6.17
C LEU A 107 -12.58 -12.20 -7.29
N LEU A 108 -11.92 -12.53 -8.41
CA LEU A 108 -12.56 -13.15 -9.58
C LEU A 108 -12.90 -14.62 -9.34
N PHE A 109 -11.98 -15.37 -8.74
CA PHE A 109 -12.08 -16.82 -8.62
C PHE A 109 -12.54 -17.28 -7.23
N ARG A 110 -12.57 -16.38 -6.24
CA ARG A 110 -12.95 -16.67 -4.85
C ARG A 110 -12.04 -17.69 -4.13
N GLU A 111 -10.89 -17.97 -4.70
CA GLU A 111 -9.87 -18.86 -4.13
C GLU A 111 -8.52 -18.16 -4.13
N PRO A 112 -7.69 -18.36 -3.09
CA PRO A 112 -6.34 -17.80 -3.04
C PRO A 112 -5.45 -18.46 -4.11
N VAL A 113 -4.66 -17.66 -4.83
CA VAL A 113 -3.81 -18.11 -5.95
C VAL A 113 -2.80 -19.19 -5.54
N VAL A 114 -2.38 -19.17 -4.27
CA VAL A 114 -1.49 -20.20 -3.71
C VAL A 114 -2.17 -21.57 -3.74
N GLU A 115 -3.46 -21.67 -3.42
CA GLU A 115 -4.19 -22.95 -3.48
C GLU A 115 -4.38 -23.45 -4.92
N MET A 116 -4.50 -22.55 -5.89
CA MET A 116 -4.56 -22.92 -7.32
C MET A 116 -3.24 -23.42 -7.89
N LEU A 117 -2.09 -22.98 -7.35
CA LEU A 117 -0.76 -23.39 -7.81
C LEU A 117 -0.32 -24.76 -7.25
N PHE A 118 -0.98 -25.27 -6.22
CA PHE A 118 -0.72 -26.58 -5.60
C PHE A 118 -1.75 -27.65 -5.97
N LEU A 119 -2.61 -27.38 -6.96
CA LEU A 119 -3.49 -28.35 -7.64
C LEU A 119 -2.81 -28.91 -8.90
#